data_AF-A0A971T2V3-F1
#
_entry.id   AF-A0A971T2V3-F1
#
_cell.length_a   1.000
_cell.length_b   1.000
_cell.length_c   1.000
_cell.angle_alpha   90.00
_cell.angle_beta   90.00
_cell.angle_gamma   90.00
#
_symmetry.space_group_name_H-M   'P 1'
#
loop_
_entity.id
_entity.type
_entity.pdbx_description
1 polymer ?
#
loop_
_entity_poly.entity_id
_entity_poly.type
_entity_poly.pdbx_seq_one_letter_code
_entity_poly.pdbx_strand_id
1 'polypeptide(L)'
;MHLKLIPPRQIEAMDCLREAFCLTGVGSVLIQQILEQTDGTDAPEKRLYVPSQWSDRVDNSVAPVERFDSGMLSVDSLSGAMREGLLISNARVICRYDREKLKALLNSSSDSAVVAVEITQELAAPNELISVTPQNHLVGYRRILNDMEEPAAELEADFPAFLYFPPAALRCFRPGGSIPLEFEALRRTLNEQGVSMRLFRLGGCVYDLDTPQGLLFLLRQMPADRLHRVSAAAKIAPSARLIGPVWLGDNVEIDEQAVVTGPSILGDGVHIGPKAVVQNSIIAPRVTVKAGDRLRNALYLSDNVKRQETSFLPALADDGKGTRPHRDWPRFSYPRFGKRIFDLVFSSCILLLISPLLVVVTLMLKLTSPGPIFYRARRQGRQGKDFDCLKFRTMMVQADSLQERLRGINQVDGPQFKIDNDPRITGVGKFLRDTCIDELPQFFNVLLGQMSVVGPRPSPEHENEACPAWRDARLSVRPGITGLWQICRTRQAEMDFQEWIYYDTRYVRNLSFRQDLSICLRTASKLINTFLDQFG
;
A
#
# COMPACT_ATOMS: atom_id res chain seq x y z
N MET A 1 31.10 -6.98 6.69
CA MET A 1 30.70 -5.62 7.14
C MET A 1 29.80 -5.76 8.34
N HIS A 2 30.18 -5.16 9.46
CA HIS A 2 29.41 -5.23 10.71
C HIS A 2 28.41 -4.07 10.78
N LEU A 3 27.28 -4.27 11.45
CA LEU A 3 26.25 -3.24 11.59
C LEU A 3 26.11 -2.81 13.05
N LYS A 4 26.08 -1.50 13.29
CA LYS A 4 25.74 -0.90 14.58
C LYS A 4 24.45 -0.09 14.47
N LEU A 5 23.57 -0.24 15.44
CA LEU A 5 22.40 0.60 15.61
C LEU A 5 22.63 1.63 16.72
N ILE A 6 22.45 2.91 16.40
CA ILE A 6 22.39 3.98 17.40
C ILE A 6 20.92 4.18 17.76
N PRO A 7 20.54 4.26 19.04
CA PRO A 7 19.18 4.63 19.40
C PRO A 7 18.93 6.10 19.00
N PRO A 8 17.75 6.45 18.46
CA PRO A 8 17.41 7.85 18.24
C PRO A 8 17.59 8.65 19.54
N ARG A 9 18.09 9.88 19.43
CA ARG A 9 18.28 10.77 20.59
C ARG A 9 16.96 10.96 21.33
N GLN A 10 17.05 11.24 22.64
CA GLN A 10 15.94 11.59 23.52
C GLN A 10 15.04 12.68 22.91
N ILE A 11 13.98 12.25 22.23
CA ILE A 11 12.84 13.03 21.76
C ILE A 11 11.65 12.08 21.90
N GLU A 12 10.47 12.60 22.23
CA GLU A 12 9.17 11.93 22.49
C GLU A 12 8.83 10.76 21.54
N ALA A 13 9.44 10.70 20.36
CA ALA A 13 9.38 9.58 19.45
C ALA A 13 9.89 8.25 20.01
N MET A 14 10.85 8.31 20.94
CA MET A 14 11.28 7.14 21.71
C MET A 14 10.16 6.61 22.61
N ASP A 15 9.09 7.36 22.89
CA ASP A 15 7.89 6.84 23.56
C ASP A 15 6.97 6.10 22.59
N CYS A 16 6.82 6.56 21.34
CA CYS A 16 6.07 5.84 20.30
C CYS A 16 6.75 4.52 19.88
N LEU A 17 8.07 4.56 19.67
CA LEU A 17 8.90 3.37 19.51
C LEU A 17 8.85 2.57 20.83
N ARG A 18 9.19 3.10 22.02
CA ARG A 18 9.16 2.32 23.29
C ARG A 18 7.83 1.62 23.49
N GLU A 19 6.69 2.26 23.26
CA GLU A 19 5.37 1.66 23.48
C GLU A 19 5.10 0.52 22.49
N ALA A 20 5.50 0.65 21.21
CA ALA A 20 5.43 -0.44 20.23
C ALA A 20 6.48 -1.55 20.46
N PHE A 21 7.69 -1.21 20.96
CA PHE A 21 8.79 -2.14 21.27
C PHE A 21 8.72 -2.74 22.68
N CYS A 22 7.91 -2.20 23.60
CA CYS A 22 7.71 -2.73 24.95
C CYS A 22 6.87 -4.01 24.97
N LEU A 23 6.25 -4.34 23.84
CA LEU A 23 5.58 -5.60 23.60
C LEU A 23 6.63 -6.69 23.38
N THR A 24 6.79 -7.57 24.36
CA THR A 24 7.63 -8.76 24.26
C THR A 24 7.22 -9.61 23.04
N GLY A 25 7.98 -9.48 21.95
CA GLY A 25 7.77 -10.18 20.69
C GLY A 25 7.47 -9.28 19.47
N VAL A 26 6.69 -8.20 19.59
CA VAL A 26 6.55 -7.25 18.46
C VAL A 26 7.84 -6.48 18.28
N GLY A 27 8.42 -6.03 19.41
CA GLY A 27 9.66 -5.29 19.37
C GLY A 27 10.77 -6.06 18.66
N SER A 28 10.83 -7.38 18.85
CA SER A 28 11.81 -8.21 18.16
C SER A 28 11.55 -8.35 16.67
N VAL A 29 10.30 -8.52 16.26
CA VAL A 29 9.98 -8.56 14.82
C VAL A 29 10.24 -7.22 14.15
N LEU A 30 9.92 -6.10 14.81
CA LEU A 30 10.19 -4.75 14.30
C LEU A 30 11.70 -4.48 14.20
N ILE A 31 12.46 -4.78 15.26
CA ILE A 31 13.93 -4.65 15.23
C ILE A 31 14.50 -5.54 14.13
N GLN A 32 14.07 -6.80 14.02
CA GLN A 32 14.49 -7.70 12.96
C GLN A 32 14.19 -7.19 11.56
N GLN A 33 13.04 -6.56 11.34
CA GLN A 33 12.73 -5.95 10.05
C GLN A 33 13.67 -4.78 9.74
N ILE A 34 13.99 -3.94 10.73
CA ILE A 34 15.00 -2.87 10.59
C ILE A 34 16.37 -3.48 10.24
N LEU A 35 16.73 -4.61 10.84
CA LEU A 35 17.97 -5.35 10.58
C LEU A 35 18.03 -5.96 9.18
N GLU A 36 16.95 -6.61 8.73
CA GLU A 36 16.85 -7.22 7.39
C GLU A 36 16.81 -6.16 6.28
N GLN A 37 16.39 -4.93 6.59
CA GLN A 37 16.47 -3.82 5.65
C GLN A 37 17.89 -3.28 5.49
N THR A 38 18.66 -3.29 6.56
CA THR A 38 20.01 -2.74 6.61
C THR A 38 21.09 -3.73 6.20
N ASP A 39 20.82 -5.04 6.27
CA ASP A 39 21.70 -6.07 5.74
C ASP A 39 20.98 -7.08 4.85
N GLY A 40 21.61 -7.43 3.72
CA GLY A 40 21.24 -8.62 2.96
C GLY A 40 21.75 -9.83 3.72
N THR A 41 20.85 -10.54 4.39
CA THR A 41 21.10 -11.83 5.04
C THR A 41 21.73 -12.80 4.04
N ASP A 42 23.05 -12.97 4.12
CA ASP A 42 23.78 -14.05 3.42
C ASP A 42 25.17 -14.36 4.04
N ALA A 43 25.50 -13.86 5.25
CA ALA A 43 26.79 -14.17 5.87
C ALA A 43 26.67 -14.47 7.38
N PRO A 44 26.92 -15.72 7.83
CA PRO A 44 26.87 -16.13 9.23
C PRO A 44 27.98 -15.52 10.13
N GLU A 45 28.94 -14.79 9.56
CA GLU A 45 30.07 -14.18 10.29
C GLU A 45 29.84 -12.72 10.73
N LYS A 46 28.78 -12.06 10.23
CA LYS A 46 28.52 -10.64 10.52
C LYS A 46 27.94 -10.47 11.93
N ARG A 47 28.50 -9.55 12.72
CA ARG A 47 27.99 -9.22 14.07
C ARG A 47 27.17 -7.95 14.08
N LEU A 48 26.11 -7.95 14.88
CA LEU A 48 25.26 -6.80 15.12
C LEU A 48 25.59 -6.17 16.48
N TYR A 49 25.87 -4.88 16.51
CA TYR A 49 26.07 -4.13 17.75
C TYR A 49 24.80 -3.36 18.10
N VAL A 50 24.15 -3.75 19.20
CA VAL A 50 22.92 -3.10 19.69
C VAL A 50 23.09 -2.56 21.10
N PRO A 51 22.36 -1.49 21.46
CA PRO A 51 22.33 -1.01 22.84
C PRO A 51 21.94 -2.14 23.79
N SER A 52 22.56 -2.20 24.98
CA SER A 52 22.25 -3.21 26.01
C SER A 52 20.74 -3.27 26.34
N GLN A 53 20.01 -2.16 26.18
CA GLN A 53 18.57 -2.08 26.39
C GLN A 53 17.72 -2.82 25.33
N TRP A 54 18.27 -3.07 24.15
CA TRP A 54 17.58 -3.70 23.02
C TRP A 54 17.92 -5.18 22.89
N SER A 55 19.00 -5.65 23.51
CA SER A 55 19.55 -6.98 23.24
C SER A 55 18.61 -8.13 23.53
N ASP A 56 17.78 -8.01 24.57
CA ASP A 56 16.82 -9.06 24.95
C ASP A 56 15.59 -9.06 24.03
N ARG A 57 15.51 -8.09 23.13
CA ARG A 57 14.46 -7.91 22.13
C ARG A 57 14.96 -8.22 20.72
N VAL A 58 16.15 -8.79 20.53
CA VAL A 58 16.63 -9.17 19.18
C VAL A 58 16.61 -10.68 19.05
N ASP A 59 16.15 -11.17 17.90
CA ASP A 59 16.26 -12.59 17.57
C ASP A 59 17.73 -12.92 17.20
N ASN A 60 18.42 -13.61 18.11
CA ASN A 60 19.81 -14.03 17.92
C ASN A 60 19.99 -15.12 16.85
N SER A 61 18.91 -15.64 16.26
CA SER A 61 18.98 -16.60 15.15
C SER A 61 19.38 -15.95 13.81
N VAL A 62 19.24 -14.63 13.68
CA VAL A 62 19.51 -13.88 12.45
C VAL A 62 20.99 -13.54 12.29
N ALA A 63 21.64 -13.10 13.37
CA ALA A 63 23.07 -12.79 13.43
C ALA A 63 23.54 -12.75 14.90
N PRO A 64 24.82 -13.03 15.19
CA PRO A 64 25.39 -12.84 16.52
C PRO A 64 25.27 -11.37 16.99
N VAL A 65 24.62 -11.16 18.13
CA VAL A 65 24.37 -9.83 18.71
C VAL A 65 25.38 -9.53 19.83
N GLU A 66 26.07 -8.39 19.74
CA GLU A 66 26.91 -7.82 20.77
C GLU A 66 26.28 -6.58 21.38
N ARG A 67 26.44 -6.44 22.70
CA ARG A 67 25.81 -5.40 23.51
C ARG A 67 26.80 -4.27 23.75
N PHE A 68 26.32 -3.03 23.80
CA PHE A 68 27.12 -1.89 24.24
C PHE A 68 26.32 -0.92 25.12
N ASP A 69 27.02 -0.28 26.06
CA ASP A 69 26.42 0.67 26.99
C ASP A 69 26.32 2.09 26.41
N SER A 70 25.32 2.83 26.86
CA SER A 70 24.85 4.07 26.23
C SER A 70 25.94 5.12 26.02
N GLY A 71 26.11 5.57 24.78
CA GLY A 71 26.86 6.78 24.43
C GLY A 71 28.23 6.56 23.78
N MET A 72 28.85 5.39 23.97
CA MET A 72 30.19 5.11 23.47
C MET A 72 30.35 3.66 23.00
N LEU A 73 31.02 3.43 21.88
CA LEU A 73 31.41 2.09 21.46
C LEU A 73 32.84 1.79 21.91
N SER A 74 33.05 0.77 22.73
CA SER A 74 34.42 0.32 22.99
C SER A 74 35.05 -0.21 21.72
N VAL A 75 36.28 0.20 21.45
CA VAL A 75 37.06 -0.32 20.33
C VAL A 75 37.36 -1.81 20.50
N ASP A 76 37.44 -2.28 21.73
CA ASP A 76 37.83 -3.66 22.04
C ASP A 76 36.74 -4.69 21.64
N SER A 77 35.47 -4.28 21.57
CA SER A 77 34.38 -5.12 21.05
C SER A 77 34.32 -5.18 19.52
N LEU A 78 35.10 -4.34 18.82
CA LEU A 78 35.07 -4.23 17.35
C LEU A 78 36.10 -5.11 16.63
N SER A 79 36.63 -6.15 17.28
CA SER A 79 37.71 -6.99 16.73
C SER A 79 37.41 -7.56 15.32
N GLY A 80 36.16 -7.93 15.02
CA GLY A 80 35.72 -8.32 13.67
C GLY A 80 35.59 -7.12 12.71
N ALA A 81 34.97 -6.04 13.17
CA ALA A 81 34.78 -4.82 12.38
C ALA A 81 36.10 -4.14 11.98
N MET A 82 37.16 -4.31 12.76
CA MET A 82 38.52 -3.87 12.44
C MET A 82 39.12 -4.55 11.19
N ARG A 83 38.55 -5.66 10.72
CA ARG A 83 38.97 -6.36 9.50
C ARG A 83 38.09 -6.02 8.29
N GLU A 84 36.78 -5.90 8.50
CA GLU A 84 35.80 -5.79 7.41
C GLU A 84 35.10 -4.43 7.28
N GLY A 85 35.34 -3.53 8.23
CA GLY A 85 34.65 -2.24 8.33
C GLY A 85 33.34 -2.31 9.11
N LEU A 86 32.92 -1.14 9.58
CA LEU A 86 31.76 -0.93 10.43
C LEU A 86 30.75 -0.01 9.72
N LEU A 87 29.54 -0.51 9.46
CA LEU A 87 28.38 0.30 9.11
C LEU A 87 27.65 0.71 10.39
N ILE A 88 27.31 1.98 10.50
CA ILE A 88 26.48 2.50 11.57
C ILE A 88 25.19 3.04 10.95
N SER A 89 24.05 2.57 11.45
CA SER A 89 22.73 3.10 11.13
C SER A 89 22.14 3.77 12.37
N ASN A 90 21.38 4.83 12.17
CA ASN A 90 20.72 5.55 13.26
C ASN A 90 19.44 4.87 13.75
N ALA A 91 19.01 3.76 13.13
CA ALA A 91 17.81 2.96 13.45
C ALA A 91 16.47 3.73 13.55
N ARG A 92 16.49 5.04 13.35
CA ARG A 92 15.35 5.96 13.34
C ARG A 92 14.64 5.90 12.01
N VAL A 93 15.41 5.81 10.93
CA VAL A 93 14.86 5.84 9.59
C VAL A 93 14.90 4.46 8.95
N ILE A 94 13.82 4.14 8.25
CA ILE A 94 13.72 3.01 7.36
C ILE A 94 13.87 3.53 5.94
N CYS A 95 14.81 2.96 5.20
CA CYS A 95 15.15 3.46 3.87
C CYS A 95 14.90 2.39 2.81
N ARG A 96 14.25 2.78 1.70
CA ARG A 96 14.18 1.97 0.48
C ARG A 96 15.14 2.56 -0.54
N TYR A 97 16.18 1.82 -0.92
CA TYR A 97 17.24 2.26 -1.82
C TYR A 97 17.83 1.07 -2.60
N ASP A 98 18.63 1.36 -3.63
CA ASP A 98 19.36 0.34 -4.36
C ASP A 98 20.57 -0.15 -3.55
N ARG A 99 20.49 -1.38 -3.05
CA ARG A 99 21.53 -2.01 -2.22
C ARG A 99 22.83 -2.24 -2.97
N GLU A 100 22.76 -2.56 -4.25
CA GLU A 100 23.98 -2.81 -5.05
C GLU A 100 24.72 -1.50 -5.30
N LYS A 101 24.00 -0.39 -5.45
CA LYS A 101 24.61 0.94 -5.50
C LYS A 101 25.22 1.36 -4.17
N LEU A 102 24.53 1.17 -3.04
CA LEU A 102 25.15 1.42 -1.73
C LEU A 102 26.45 0.62 -1.57
N LYS A 103 26.45 -0.69 -1.90
CA LYS A 103 27.67 -1.50 -1.87
C LYS A 103 28.76 -0.98 -2.79
N ALA A 104 28.42 -0.61 -4.03
CA ALA A 104 29.37 -0.06 -4.99
C ALA A 104 29.98 1.26 -4.49
N LEU A 105 29.17 2.17 -3.95
CA LEU A 105 29.59 3.43 -3.36
C LEU A 105 30.55 3.21 -2.17
N LEU A 106 30.20 2.30 -1.27
CA LEU A 106 31.02 1.97 -0.11
C LEU A 106 32.35 1.31 -0.53
N ASN A 107 32.35 0.46 -1.56
CA ASN A 107 33.56 -0.18 -2.10
C ASN A 107 34.43 0.75 -2.95
N SER A 108 33.85 1.77 -3.58
CA SER A 108 34.57 2.75 -4.42
C SER A 108 35.24 3.86 -3.61
N SER A 109 34.84 4.01 -2.34
CA SER A 109 35.39 5.00 -1.43
C SER A 109 36.79 4.60 -0.98
N SER A 110 37.72 5.55 -0.88
CA SER A 110 39.09 5.29 -0.42
C SER A 110 39.09 4.68 0.98
N ASP A 111 39.87 3.61 1.20
CA ASP A 111 39.96 2.82 2.44
C ASP A 111 40.22 3.64 3.73
N SER A 112 40.62 4.91 3.61
CA SER A 112 40.96 5.79 4.74
C SER A 112 39.89 6.83 5.10
N ALA A 113 38.85 7.03 4.28
CA ALA A 113 37.85 8.07 4.52
C ALA A 113 36.55 7.48 5.10
N VAL A 114 36.00 8.12 6.14
CA VAL A 114 34.67 7.77 6.65
C VAL A 114 33.62 8.24 5.64
N VAL A 115 32.66 7.39 5.32
CA VAL A 115 31.62 7.69 4.33
C VAL A 115 30.28 7.87 5.03
N ALA A 116 29.74 9.08 4.98
CA ALA A 116 28.37 9.36 5.38
C ALA A 116 27.46 9.24 4.15
N VAL A 117 26.34 8.55 4.30
CA VAL A 117 25.35 8.37 3.23
C VAL A 117 24.00 8.87 3.72
N GLU A 118 23.47 9.86 3.01
CA GLU A 118 22.08 10.29 3.11
C GLU A 118 21.24 9.61 2.05
N ILE A 119 19.99 9.34 2.38
CA ILE A 119 19.03 8.79 1.42
C ILE A 119 18.07 9.91 1.07
N THR A 120 17.93 10.22 -0.22
CA THR A 120 17.08 11.31 -0.70
C THR A 120 16.15 10.83 -1.82
N GLN A 121 14.92 11.31 -1.77
CA GLN A 121 13.94 11.03 -2.82
C GLN A 121 14.27 11.76 -4.12
N GLU A 122 15.04 12.85 -4.07
CA GLU A 122 15.41 13.65 -5.26
C GLU A 122 16.18 12.81 -6.29
N LEU A 123 17.09 11.96 -5.81
CA LEU A 123 17.92 11.08 -6.62
C LEU A 123 17.28 9.69 -6.84
N ALA A 124 16.08 9.43 -6.30
CA ALA A 124 15.41 8.15 -6.49
C ALA A 124 14.91 8.01 -7.95
N ALA A 125 15.25 6.91 -8.61
CA ALA A 125 14.71 6.61 -9.94
C ALA A 125 13.25 6.13 -9.81
N PRO A 126 12.27 6.72 -10.55
CA PRO A 126 12.41 7.71 -11.61
C PRO A 126 11.61 9.00 -11.31
N ASN A 127 12.23 10.00 -10.68
CA ASN A 127 11.81 11.38 -10.94
C ASN A 127 12.19 11.71 -12.40
N GLU A 128 11.21 11.75 -13.31
CA GLU A 128 11.45 12.34 -14.62
C GLU A 128 11.68 13.84 -14.41
N LEU A 129 12.85 14.35 -14.81
CA LEU A 129 13.07 15.79 -14.87
C LEU A 129 12.19 16.35 -16.00
N ILE A 130 11.04 16.86 -15.60
CA ILE A 130 10.06 17.49 -16.47
C ILE A 130 10.54 18.91 -16.76
N SER A 131 10.90 19.18 -18.01
CA SER A 131 11.14 20.56 -18.44
C SER A 131 9.82 21.23 -18.77
N VAL A 132 9.49 22.30 -18.04
CA VAL A 132 8.35 23.17 -18.31
C VAL A 132 8.81 24.53 -18.82
N THR A 133 8.03 25.13 -19.71
CA THR A 133 8.18 26.56 -20.03
C THR A 133 7.81 27.42 -18.81
N PRO A 134 8.21 28.71 -18.75
CA PRO A 134 7.71 29.65 -17.73
C PRO A 134 6.17 29.75 -17.66
N GLN A 135 5.46 29.32 -18.70
CA GLN A 135 3.99 29.25 -18.77
C GLN A 135 3.41 27.87 -18.40
N ASN A 136 4.19 26.99 -17.76
CA ASN A 136 3.78 25.64 -17.32
C ASN A 136 3.41 24.63 -18.43
N HIS A 137 3.81 24.86 -19.69
CA HIS A 137 3.68 23.85 -20.74
C HIS A 137 4.82 22.81 -20.68
N LEU A 138 4.46 21.54 -20.84
CA LEU A 138 5.39 20.42 -20.92
C LEU A 138 6.21 20.48 -22.23
N VAL A 139 7.54 20.65 -22.14
CA VAL A 139 8.43 20.78 -23.31
C VAL A 139 9.02 19.42 -23.72
N GLY A 140 9.19 18.51 -22.78
CA GLY A 140 9.69 17.15 -23.03
C GLY A 140 10.08 16.43 -21.75
N TYR A 141 10.23 15.11 -21.83
CA TYR A 141 10.79 14.27 -20.78
C TYR A 141 12.23 13.92 -21.13
N ARG A 142 13.17 14.17 -20.21
CA ARG A 142 14.57 13.73 -20.34
C ARG A 142 14.83 12.67 -19.28
N ARG A 143 15.02 11.41 -19.69
CA ARG A 143 15.51 10.36 -18.80
C ARG A 143 17.00 10.53 -18.60
N ILE A 144 17.40 11.32 -17.61
CA ILE A 144 18.79 11.34 -17.14
C ILE A 144 18.77 11.37 -15.63
N LEU A 145 19.16 10.24 -15.05
CA LEU A 145 20.23 10.15 -14.05
C LEU A 145 20.56 8.66 -13.93
N ASN A 146 21.64 8.24 -14.61
CA ASN A 146 22.27 6.94 -14.33
C ASN A 146 22.83 6.91 -12.90
N ASP A 147 23.03 8.09 -12.31
CA ASP A 147 23.64 8.28 -11.02
C ASP A 147 22.51 8.49 -10.01
N MET A 148 22.26 7.45 -9.23
CA MET A 148 21.40 7.53 -8.05
C MET A 148 22.21 8.06 -6.88
N GLU A 149 23.43 8.53 -7.12
CA GLU A 149 24.37 8.93 -6.09
C GLU A 149 25.09 10.19 -6.54
N GLU A 150 25.29 11.11 -5.60
CA GLU A 150 26.09 12.31 -5.83
C GLU A 150 26.86 12.67 -4.55
N PRO A 151 28.05 13.28 -4.67
CA PRO A 151 28.72 13.86 -3.52
C PRO A 151 27.90 15.05 -2.99
N ALA A 152 27.81 15.19 -1.68
CA ALA A 152 27.19 16.35 -1.05
C ALA A 152 28.19 17.14 -0.19
N ALA A 153 27.95 18.44 -0.10
CA ALA A 153 28.82 19.36 0.63
C ALA A 153 28.47 19.42 2.12
N GLU A 154 27.19 19.29 2.46
CA GLU A 154 26.67 19.42 3.83
C GLU A 154 25.57 18.40 4.09
N LEU A 155 25.43 18.03 5.36
CA LEU A 155 24.43 17.09 5.86
C LEU A 155 23.12 17.84 6.11
N GLU A 156 22.01 17.34 5.57
CA GLU A 156 20.67 17.92 5.79
C GLU A 156 20.09 17.50 7.14
N ALA A 157 20.46 16.32 7.65
CA ALA A 157 19.98 15.76 8.92
C ALA A 157 21.02 15.86 10.06
N ASP A 158 20.58 15.70 11.30
CA ASP A 158 21.48 15.66 12.48
C ASP A 158 22.42 14.43 12.48
N PHE A 159 22.03 13.36 11.79
CA PHE A 159 22.81 12.14 11.64
C PHE A 159 22.43 11.45 10.30
N PRO A 160 23.40 11.01 9.47
CA PRO A 160 23.13 10.38 8.17
C PRO A 160 22.37 9.06 8.29
N ALA A 161 21.67 8.63 7.24
CA ALA A 161 21.01 7.32 7.25
C ALA A 161 22.01 6.17 7.51
N PHE A 162 23.20 6.29 6.93
CA PHE A 162 24.31 5.37 7.15
C PHE A 162 25.64 6.12 7.34
N LEU A 163 26.49 5.58 8.20
CA LEU A 163 27.86 6.03 8.38
C LEU A 163 28.79 4.81 8.32
N TYR A 164 29.63 4.75 7.30
CA TYR A 164 30.58 3.67 7.09
C TYR A 164 31.99 4.05 7.51
N PHE A 165 32.57 3.21 8.35
CA PHE A 165 33.97 3.24 8.71
C PHE A 165 34.71 2.11 7.99
N PRO A 166 35.58 2.42 7.03
CA PRO A 166 36.48 1.41 6.49
C PRO A 166 37.51 0.97 7.55
N PRO A 167 38.09 -0.23 7.41
CA PRO A 167 39.03 -0.79 8.38
C PRO A 167 40.19 0.14 8.76
N ALA A 168 40.74 0.91 7.81
CA ALA A 168 41.86 1.80 8.08
C ALA A 168 41.43 3.02 8.91
N ALA A 169 40.23 3.56 8.66
CA ALA A 169 39.69 4.66 9.46
C ALA A 169 39.40 4.23 10.91
N LEU A 170 38.96 3.00 11.15
CA LEU A 170 38.72 2.49 12.51
C LEU A 170 39.99 2.46 13.37
N ARG A 171 41.17 2.30 12.75
CA ARG A 171 42.46 2.25 13.47
C ARG A 171 42.88 3.58 14.08
N CYS A 172 42.22 4.70 13.73
CA CYS A 172 42.50 5.98 14.40
C CYS A 172 42.07 5.97 15.87
N PHE A 173 41.12 5.11 16.24
CA PHE A 173 40.72 4.90 17.62
C PHE A 173 41.68 3.89 18.28
N ARG A 174 42.38 4.33 19.34
CA ARG A 174 43.34 3.48 20.06
C ARG A 174 42.63 2.29 20.74
N PRO A 175 43.33 1.15 20.92
CA PRO A 175 42.85 0.08 21.80
C PRO A 175 42.53 0.60 23.20
N GLY A 176 41.40 0.19 23.78
CA GLY A 176 40.85 0.76 25.02
C GLY A 176 40.17 2.14 24.88
N GLY A 177 40.13 2.71 23.68
CA GLY A 177 39.40 3.94 23.36
C GLY A 177 37.93 3.69 23.03
N SER A 178 37.21 4.77 22.71
CA SER A 178 35.81 4.69 22.33
C SER A 178 35.44 5.56 21.13
N ILE A 179 34.42 5.11 20.38
CA ILE A 179 33.81 5.89 19.29
C ILE A 179 32.63 6.68 19.88
N PRO A 180 32.65 8.02 19.83
CA PRO A 180 31.52 8.84 20.26
C PRO A 180 30.28 8.55 19.41
N LEU A 181 29.11 8.45 20.05
CA LEU A 181 27.86 8.25 19.32
C LEU A 181 27.14 9.54 18.96
N GLU A 182 27.55 10.64 19.57
CA GLU A 182 27.07 11.95 19.19
C GLU A 182 27.74 12.39 17.88
N PHE A 183 26.97 12.65 16.81
CA PHE A 183 27.53 12.93 15.49
C PHE A 183 28.53 14.11 15.50
N GLU A 184 28.19 15.17 16.22
CA GLU A 184 29.05 16.35 16.33
C GLU A 184 30.35 16.05 17.10
N ALA A 185 30.27 15.29 18.20
CA ALA A 185 31.46 14.84 18.92
C ALA A 185 32.32 13.90 18.05
N LEU A 186 31.68 13.00 17.30
CA LEU A 186 32.35 12.10 16.37
C LEU A 186 33.07 12.87 15.27
N ARG A 187 32.42 13.90 14.69
CA ARG A 187 33.02 14.76 13.66
C ARG A 187 34.24 15.50 14.20
N ARG A 188 34.18 16.00 15.44
CA ARG A 188 35.33 16.63 16.12
C ARG A 188 36.47 15.65 16.31
N THR A 189 36.19 14.45 16.83
CA THR A 189 37.23 13.42 17.02
C THR A 189 37.88 13.00 15.71
N LEU A 190 37.10 12.83 14.62
CA LEU A 190 37.65 12.49 13.31
C LEU A 190 38.55 13.61 12.77
N ASN A 191 38.14 14.87 12.91
CA ASN A 191 38.95 16.03 12.53
C ASN A 191 40.25 16.11 13.34
N GLU A 192 40.20 15.90 14.66
CA GLU A 192 41.38 15.88 15.55
C GLU A 192 42.37 14.77 15.18
N GLN A 193 41.87 13.62 14.72
CA GLN A 193 42.68 12.49 14.27
C GLN A 193 43.09 12.58 12.79
N GLY A 194 42.73 13.67 12.09
CA GLY A 194 43.07 13.87 10.67
C GLY A 194 42.38 12.92 9.70
N VAL A 195 41.25 12.33 10.10
CA VAL A 195 40.46 11.41 9.26
C VAL A 195 39.40 12.20 8.50
N SER A 196 39.50 12.21 7.16
CA SER A 196 38.51 12.89 6.32
C SER A 196 37.17 12.16 6.30
N MET A 197 36.07 12.90 6.36
CA MET A 197 34.72 12.40 6.10
C MET A 197 34.25 12.84 4.71
N ARG A 198 33.65 11.93 3.95
CA ARG A 198 33.00 12.20 2.67
C ARG A 198 31.51 11.97 2.81
N LEU A 199 30.71 12.87 2.27
CA LEU A 199 29.26 12.76 2.27
C LEU A 199 28.75 12.46 0.87
N PHE A 200 27.84 11.50 0.79
CA PHE A 200 27.13 11.15 -0.42
C PHE A 200 25.62 11.14 -0.17
N ARG A 201 24.87 11.59 -1.17
CA ARG A 201 23.42 11.40 -1.23
C ARG A 201 23.16 10.22 -2.16
N LEU A 202 22.30 9.32 -1.75
CA LEU A 202 21.87 8.14 -2.50
C LEU A 202 20.35 8.19 -2.69
N GLY A 203 19.89 7.86 -3.89
CA GLY A 203 18.49 7.86 -4.28
C GLY A 203 17.68 6.79 -3.59
N GLY A 204 16.62 7.19 -2.90
CA GLY A 204 15.72 6.29 -2.21
C GLY A 204 14.61 7.01 -1.44
N CYS A 205 13.77 6.23 -0.76
CA CYS A 205 12.73 6.76 0.12
C CYS A 205 13.17 6.63 1.57
N VAL A 206 12.84 7.62 2.40
CA VAL A 206 13.09 7.63 3.85
C VAL A 206 11.77 7.66 4.59
N TYR A 207 11.60 6.75 5.53
CA TYR A 207 10.44 6.68 6.42
C TYR A 207 10.93 6.84 7.84
N ASP A 208 10.59 7.97 8.45
CA ASP A 208 10.99 8.30 9.81
C ASP A 208 10.09 7.56 10.81
N LEU A 209 10.67 6.63 11.57
CA LEU A 209 9.94 5.85 12.58
C LEU A 209 9.55 6.69 13.80
N ASP A 210 10.05 7.92 13.91
CA ASP A 210 9.59 8.88 14.89
C ASP A 210 8.22 9.48 14.51
N THR A 211 7.74 9.20 13.30
CA THR A 211 6.44 9.66 12.81
C THR A 211 5.43 8.51 12.77
N PRO A 212 4.13 8.79 12.99
CA PRO A 212 3.07 7.80 12.78
C PRO A 212 3.11 7.17 11.38
N GLN A 213 3.53 7.94 10.39
CA GLN A 213 3.66 7.54 9.00
C GLN A 213 4.71 6.46 8.80
N GLY A 214 5.90 6.65 9.38
CA GLY A 214 6.97 5.67 9.28
C GLY A 214 6.62 4.36 9.99
N LEU A 215 5.96 4.44 11.15
CA LEU A 215 5.50 3.26 11.88
C LEU A 215 4.42 2.47 11.11
N LEU A 216 3.44 3.17 10.53
CA LEU A 216 2.40 2.54 9.69
C LEU A 216 2.97 2.00 8.38
N PHE A 217 4.00 2.66 7.83
CA PHE A 217 4.72 2.12 6.68
C PHE A 217 5.44 0.82 7.04
N LEU A 218 6.17 0.80 8.15
CA LEU A 218 6.85 -0.39 8.66
C LEU A 218 5.86 -1.55 8.86
N LEU A 219 4.71 -1.30 9.49
CA LEU A 219 3.65 -2.29 9.67
C LEU A 219 3.23 -2.98 8.37
N ARG A 220 3.14 -2.23 7.26
CA ARG A 220 2.77 -2.77 5.95
C ARG A 220 3.87 -3.59 5.29
N GLN A 221 5.13 -3.35 5.65
CA GLN A 221 6.29 -4.09 5.14
C GLN A 221 6.55 -5.38 5.92
N MET A 222 5.95 -5.54 7.10
CA MET A 222 6.15 -6.72 7.92
C MET A 222 5.51 -7.94 7.24
N PRO A 223 6.24 -9.08 7.17
CA PRO A 223 5.73 -10.27 6.52
C PRO A 223 4.62 -10.89 7.39
N ALA A 224 3.58 -11.41 6.72
CA ALA A 224 2.34 -11.80 7.38
C ALA A 224 2.56 -12.91 8.43
N ASP A 225 3.43 -13.87 8.15
CA ASP A 225 3.83 -14.96 9.05
C ASP A 225 4.36 -14.47 10.39
N ARG A 226 5.08 -13.34 10.42
CA ARG A 226 5.59 -12.75 11.67
C ARG A 226 4.59 -11.85 12.40
N LEU A 227 3.59 -11.35 11.67
CA LEU A 227 2.48 -10.58 12.24
C LEU A 227 1.33 -11.48 12.74
N HIS A 228 1.32 -12.77 12.42
CA HIS A 228 0.31 -13.71 12.90
C HIS A 228 0.68 -14.30 14.27
N ARG A 229 0.33 -13.58 15.35
CA ARG A 229 0.41 -14.10 16.72
C ARG A 229 -0.89 -13.82 17.46
N VAL A 230 -1.53 -14.88 17.94
CA VAL A 230 -2.63 -14.81 18.90
C VAL A 230 -2.08 -15.29 20.23
N SER A 231 -1.93 -14.38 21.21
CA SER A 231 -1.52 -14.79 22.56
C SER A 231 -2.57 -15.76 23.14
N ALA A 232 -2.12 -16.83 23.80
CA ALA A 232 -3.00 -17.78 24.46
C ALA A 232 -3.80 -17.13 25.62
N ALA A 233 -3.35 -15.98 26.11
CA ALA A 233 -4.01 -15.20 27.14
C ALA A 233 -5.06 -14.19 26.61
N ALA A 234 -5.24 -14.09 25.28
CA ALA A 234 -6.21 -13.18 24.70
C ALA A 234 -7.65 -13.68 24.91
N LYS A 235 -8.55 -12.81 25.37
CA LYS A 235 -9.99 -13.09 25.48
C LYS A 235 -10.71 -12.49 24.29
N ILE A 236 -11.17 -13.35 23.39
CA ILE A 236 -11.84 -12.93 22.17
C ILE A 236 -13.30 -13.39 22.23
N ALA A 237 -14.24 -12.45 22.18
CA ALA A 237 -15.66 -12.77 22.14
C ALA A 237 -16.00 -13.60 20.88
N PRO A 238 -16.94 -14.57 20.96
CA PRO A 238 -17.27 -15.44 19.81
C PRO A 238 -17.75 -14.72 18.55
N SER A 239 -18.31 -13.51 18.70
CA SER A 239 -18.81 -12.69 17.59
C SER A 239 -17.78 -11.70 17.05
N ALA A 240 -16.61 -11.59 17.68
CA ALA A 240 -15.51 -10.75 17.20
C ALA A 240 -14.86 -11.37 15.96
N ARG A 241 -14.36 -10.52 15.05
CA ARG A 241 -13.75 -10.94 13.79
C ARG A 241 -12.32 -10.41 13.68
N LEU A 242 -11.37 -11.33 13.53
CA LEU A 242 -9.98 -11.04 13.20
C LEU A 242 -9.73 -11.46 11.75
N ILE A 243 -9.31 -10.53 10.89
CA ILE A 243 -9.17 -10.78 9.44
C ILE A 243 -7.77 -10.36 8.97
N GLY A 244 -6.96 -11.30 8.51
CA GLY A 244 -5.60 -11.01 8.01
C GLY A 244 -4.53 -10.99 9.10
N PRO A 245 -3.31 -10.49 8.81
CA PRO A 245 -2.19 -10.48 9.75
C PRO A 245 -2.47 -9.56 10.93
N VAL A 246 -2.71 -10.15 12.10
CA VAL A 246 -2.99 -9.41 13.33
C VAL A 246 -2.13 -9.97 14.44
N TRP A 247 -1.37 -9.08 15.08
CA TRP A 247 -0.59 -9.41 16.25
C TRP A 247 -1.36 -8.98 17.49
N LEU A 248 -1.60 -9.93 18.38
CA LEU A 248 -2.27 -9.71 19.67
C LEU A 248 -1.28 -9.91 20.81
N GLY A 249 -1.14 -8.86 21.62
CA GLY A 249 -0.37 -8.90 22.86
C GLY A 249 -1.01 -9.76 23.93
N ASP A 250 -0.34 -9.81 25.06
CA ASP A 250 -0.81 -10.56 26.22
C ASP A 250 -1.99 -9.83 26.88
N ASN A 251 -2.99 -10.59 27.35
CA ASN A 251 -4.20 -10.06 27.99
C ASN A 251 -5.03 -9.10 27.11
N VAL A 252 -4.99 -9.25 25.78
CA VAL A 252 -5.89 -8.50 24.88
C VAL A 252 -7.31 -9.00 25.04
N GLU A 253 -8.27 -8.08 25.20
CA GLU A 253 -9.70 -8.36 25.28
C GLU A 253 -10.40 -7.77 24.07
N ILE A 254 -11.19 -8.57 23.35
CA ILE A 254 -11.94 -8.14 22.16
C ILE A 254 -13.40 -8.48 22.37
N ASP A 255 -14.24 -7.46 22.49
CA ASP A 255 -15.66 -7.58 22.79
C ASP A 255 -16.50 -7.97 21.56
N GLU A 256 -17.78 -8.20 21.81
CA GLU A 256 -18.74 -8.67 20.82
C GLU A 256 -18.82 -7.76 19.58
N GLN A 257 -18.88 -8.38 18.41
CA GLN A 257 -19.03 -7.71 17.11
C GLN A 257 -17.88 -6.76 16.74
N ALA A 258 -16.79 -6.71 17.51
CA ALA A 258 -15.61 -5.96 17.13
C ALA A 258 -14.91 -6.60 15.91
N VAL A 259 -14.35 -5.77 15.04
CA VAL A 259 -13.67 -6.20 13.82
C VAL A 259 -12.26 -5.64 13.78
N VAL A 260 -11.26 -6.51 13.74
CA VAL A 260 -9.85 -6.13 13.58
C VAL A 260 -9.34 -6.72 12.28
N THR A 261 -8.78 -5.86 11.43
CA THR A 261 -8.29 -6.23 10.10
C THR A 261 -6.81 -5.88 9.93
N GLY A 262 -6.04 -6.82 9.39
CA GLY A 262 -4.59 -6.75 9.25
C GLY A 262 -4.09 -5.97 8.03
N PRO A 263 -2.81 -5.54 8.02
CA PRO A 263 -1.81 -5.74 9.08
C PRO A 263 -2.09 -4.82 10.28
N SER A 264 -2.30 -5.38 11.48
CA SER A 264 -2.58 -4.59 12.69
C SER A 264 -1.84 -5.16 13.90
N ILE A 265 -1.42 -4.29 14.81
CA ILE A 265 -0.74 -4.66 16.06
C ILE A 265 -1.55 -4.13 17.24
N LEU A 266 -1.93 -5.01 18.15
CA LEU A 266 -2.64 -4.68 19.38
C LEU A 266 -1.71 -4.96 20.55
N GLY A 267 -1.34 -3.91 21.28
CA GLY A 267 -0.48 -4.03 22.44
C GLY A 267 -1.07 -4.82 23.61
N ASP A 268 -0.24 -5.13 24.59
CA ASP A 268 -0.60 -5.90 25.78
C ASP A 268 -1.69 -5.17 26.57
N GLY A 269 -2.71 -5.90 27.01
CA GLY A 269 -3.83 -5.34 27.78
C GLY A 269 -4.74 -4.41 26.99
N VAL A 270 -4.68 -4.40 25.65
CA VAL A 270 -5.62 -3.64 24.81
C VAL A 270 -7.04 -4.19 24.98
N HIS A 271 -8.00 -3.29 25.12
CA HIS A 271 -9.42 -3.63 25.12
C HIS A 271 -10.11 -3.04 23.89
N ILE A 272 -10.69 -3.90 23.06
CA ILE A 272 -11.48 -3.49 21.90
C ILE A 272 -12.95 -3.62 22.27
N GLY A 273 -13.60 -2.48 22.49
CA GLY A 273 -15.01 -2.41 22.86
C GLY A 273 -15.95 -2.94 21.75
N PRO A 274 -17.23 -3.19 22.09
CA PRO A 274 -18.14 -3.87 21.19
C PRO A 274 -18.40 -3.05 19.94
N LYS A 275 -18.52 -3.71 18.78
CA LYS A 275 -18.72 -3.08 17.45
C LYS A 275 -17.60 -2.14 17.00
N ALA A 276 -16.47 -2.06 17.69
CA ALA A 276 -15.33 -1.26 17.24
C ALA A 276 -14.67 -1.87 16.00
N VAL A 277 -14.10 -1.04 15.13
CA VAL A 277 -13.42 -1.43 13.89
C VAL A 277 -11.99 -0.91 13.90
N VAL A 278 -11.02 -1.82 13.76
CA VAL A 278 -9.59 -1.51 13.68
C VAL A 278 -9.04 -2.04 12.36
N GLN A 279 -8.38 -1.20 11.57
CA GLN A 279 -7.87 -1.56 10.26
C GLN A 279 -6.53 -0.92 9.96
N ASN A 280 -5.54 -1.74 9.62
CA ASN A 280 -4.19 -1.29 9.27
C ASN A 280 -3.62 -0.33 10.33
N SER A 281 -3.73 -0.71 11.60
CA SER A 281 -3.49 0.20 12.73
C SER A 281 -2.61 -0.42 13.80
N ILE A 282 -1.89 0.43 14.53
CA ILE A 282 -1.12 0.06 15.71
C ILE A 282 -1.81 0.67 16.92
N ILE A 283 -2.15 -0.17 17.90
CA ILE A 283 -2.78 0.24 19.15
C ILE A 283 -1.79 0.01 20.28
N ALA A 284 -1.50 1.08 21.03
CA ALA A 284 -0.58 1.06 22.15
C ALA A 284 -1.09 0.16 23.30
N PRO A 285 -0.20 -0.36 24.15
CA PRO A 285 -0.56 -1.23 25.26
C PRO A 285 -1.56 -0.54 26.22
N ARG A 286 -2.47 -1.31 26.81
CA ARG A 286 -3.42 -0.87 27.85
C ARG A 286 -4.37 0.26 27.41
N VAL A 287 -4.57 0.40 26.11
CA VAL A 287 -5.52 1.37 25.55
C VAL A 287 -6.86 0.69 25.28
N THR A 288 -7.94 1.44 25.51
CA THR A 288 -9.31 0.99 25.25
C THR A 288 -9.88 1.67 24.03
N VAL A 289 -10.22 0.90 23.00
CA VAL A 289 -11.01 1.39 21.86
C VAL A 289 -12.47 1.35 22.25
N LYS A 290 -13.15 2.50 22.23
CA LYS A 290 -14.53 2.60 22.69
C LYS A 290 -15.48 1.83 21.77
N ALA A 291 -16.64 1.47 22.31
CA ALA A 291 -17.68 0.80 21.54
C ALA A 291 -18.04 1.61 20.28
N GLY A 292 -18.00 0.94 19.11
CA GLY A 292 -18.35 1.54 17.82
C GLY A 292 -17.29 2.46 17.19
N ASP A 293 -16.13 2.68 17.83
CA ASP A 293 -15.06 3.49 17.24
C ASP A 293 -14.48 2.85 15.97
N ARG A 294 -14.01 3.68 15.04
CA ARG A 294 -13.41 3.25 13.77
C ARG A 294 -12.01 3.81 13.61
N LEU A 295 -11.01 2.95 13.71
CA LEU A 295 -9.60 3.27 13.54
C LEU A 295 -9.10 2.67 12.23
N ARG A 296 -8.73 3.52 11.27
CA ARG A 296 -8.20 3.09 9.97
C ARG A 296 -6.87 3.78 9.69
N ASN A 297 -5.84 3.02 9.33
CA ASN A 297 -4.51 3.56 9.04
C ASN A 297 -4.02 4.48 10.17
N ALA A 298 -4.17 4.04 11.42
CA ALA A 298 -3.98 4.91 12.57
C ALA A 298 -2.98 4.32 13.58
N LEU A 299 -2.23 5.21 14.20
CA LEU A 299 -1.48 4.93 15.43
C LEU A 299 -2.30 5.45 16.61
N TYR A 300 -2.72 4.58 17.51
CA TYR A 300 -3.60 4.91 18.63
C TYR A 300 -2.84 4.75 19.95
N LEU A 301 -2.41 5.89 20.52
CA LEU A 301 -1.45 5.94 21.64
C LEU A 301 -2.09 6.14 23.01
N SER A 302 -3.17 6.91 23.10
CA SER A 302 -3.91 7.08 24.36
C SER A 302 -5.35 7.54 24.11
N ASP A 303 -6.20 7.40 25.14
CA ASP A 303 -7.63 7.75 25.12
C ASP A 303 -7.91 9.24 24.83
N ASN A 304 -6.89 10.11 24.80
CA ASN A 304 -7.00 11.56 24.68
C ASN A 304 -6.36 12.20 23.43
N VAL A 305 -5.85 11.43 22.46
CA VAL A 305 -5.24 12.05 21.26
C VAL A 305 -6.29 12.33 20.18
N LYS A 306 -6.39 13.60 19.77
CA LYS A 306 -7.15 14.07 18.60
C LYS A 306 -6.84 13.18 17.39
N ARG A 307 -7.87 12.59 16.80
CA ARG A 307 -7.82 11.84 15.52
C ARG A 307 -7.00 12.66 14.49
N GLN A 308 -5.74 12.30 14.26
CA GLN A 308 -5.01 12.74 13.09
C GLN A 308 -5.39 11.80 11.95
N GLU A 309 -6.56 12.09 11.35
CA GLU A 309 -6.89 11.59 10.02
C GLU A 309 -5.85 12.15 9.07
N THR A 310 -4.85 11.35 8.76
CA THR A 310 -3.82 11.74 7.82
C THR A 310 -4.15 11.08 6.48
N SER A 311 -4.79 11.86 5.62
CA SER A 311 -4.93 11.56 4.20
C SER A 311 -3.55 11.59 3.54
N PHE A 312 -3.03 10.44 3.12
CA PHE A 312 -1.76 10.33 2.41
C PHE A 312 -1.95 9.84 0.99
N LEU A 313 -1.81 10.75 0.03
CA LEU A 313 -1.33 10.44 -1.31
C LEU A 313 0.00 11.16 -1.51
N PRO A 314 1.08 10.42 -1.75
CA PRO A 314 2.08 10.83 -2.73
C PRO A 314 2.11 9.81 -3.88
N ALA A 315 2.19 10.32 -5.10
CA ALA A 315 2.25 9.55 -6.32
C ALA A 315 3.63 8.90 -6.56
N LEU A 316 3.64 7.82 -7.39
CA LEU A 316 4.78 7.21 -8.15
C LEU A 316 5.68 6.21 -7.36
N ALA A 317 6.26 5.11 -7.90
CA ALA A 317 6.53 4.64 -9.26
C ALA A 317 6.70 3.08 -9.33
N ASP A 318 6.54 2.51 -10.53
CA ASP A 318 6.67 1.08 -10.91
C ASP A 318 8.14 0.68 -11.17
N ASP A 319 8.67 -0.29 -10.43
CA ASP A 319 10.04 -0.81 -10.49
C ASP A 319 10.13 -2.20 -11.15
N GLY A 320 10.57 -2.20 -12.41
CA GLY A 320 10.54 -3.32 -13.35
C GLY A 320 11.42 -4.55 -13.08
N LYS A 321 11.38 -5.16 -11.89
CA LYS A 321 11.78 -6.56 -11.66
C LYS A 321 10.82 -7.31 -10.70
N GLY A 322 9.60 -7.56 -11.19
CA GLY A 322 9.19 -8.97 -11.34
C GLY A 322 8.33 -9.67 -10.29
N THR A 323 7.59 -8.99 -9.42
CA THR A 323 6.18 -9.42 -9.25
C THR A 323 5.37 -8.53 -10.16
N ARG A 324 5.25 -8.93 -11.43
CA ARG A 324 4.34 -8.21 -12.32
C ARG A 324 3.00 -8.12 -11.58
N PRO A 325 2.42 -6.93 -11.36
CA PRO A 325 1.03 -6.83 -10.86
C PRO A 325 0.04 -7.54 -11.80
N HIS A 326 0.52 -7.92 -12.98
CA HIS A 326 -0.17 -8.61 -14.04
C HIS A 326 0.42 -10.01 -14.21
N ARG A 327 -0.39 -11.02 -13.93
CA ARG A 327 -0.05 -12.42 -14.20
C ARG A 327 0.24 -12.60 -15.69
N ASP A 328 1.44 -13.06 -16.01
CA ASP A 328 1.77 -13.45 -17.38
C ASP A 328 1.09 -14.75 -17.72
N TRP A 329 0.12 -14.68 -18.62
CA TRP A 329 -0.57 -15.86 -19.10
C TRP A 329 0.14 -16.42 -20.34
N PRO A 330 0.29 -17.76 -20.46
CA PRO A 330 0.85 -18.38 -21.66
C PRO A 330 0.14 -17.92 -22.93
N ARG A 331 0.87 -17.83 -24.05
CA ARG A 331 0.34 -17.31 -25.33
C ARG A 331 -0.96 -18.00 -25.77
N PHE A 332 -1.08 -19.31 -25.55
CA PHE A 332 -2.25 -20.13 -25.91
C PHE A 332 -3.22 -20.40 -24.75
N SER A 333 -3.17 -19.59 -23.69
CA SER A 333 -4.08 -19.73 -22.56
C SER A 333 -5.41 -19.03 -22.82
N TYR A 334 -6.46 -19.47 -22.12
CA TYR A 334 -7.77 -18.81 -22.16
C TYR A 334 -7.68 -17.30 -21.86
N PRO A 335 -7.05 -16.81 -20.77
CA PRO A 335 -6.93 -15.39 -20.47
C PRO A 335 -6.31 -14.53 -21.59
N ARG A 336 -5.37 -15.10 -22.37
CA ARG A 336 -4.61 -14.36 -23.38
C ARG A 336 -5.23 -14.38 -24.77
N PHE A 337 -5.83 -15.51 -25.16
CA PHE A 337 -6.40 -15.70 -26.50
C PHE A 337 -7.88 -16.09 -26.45
N GLY A 338 -8.21 -17.19 -25.75
CA GLY A 338 -9.57 -17.75 -25.74
C GLY A 338 -10.65 -16.81 -25.17
N LYS A 339 -10.30 -15.96 -24.19
CA LYS A 339 -11.20 -15.00 -23.57
C LYS A 339 -11.66 -13.95 -24.57
N ARG A 340 -10.76 -13.48 -25.45
CA ARG A 340 -11.12 -12.49 -26.47
C ARG A 340 -12.06 -13.08 -27.51
N ILE A 341 -11.87 -14.33 -27.91
CA ILE A 341 -12.77 -15.03 -28.83
C ILE A 341 -14.14 -15.21 -28.18
N PHE A 342 -14.17 -15.68 -26.94
CA PHE A 342 -15.40 -15.79 -26.17
C PHE A 342 -16.15 -14.46 -26.10
N ASP A 343 -15.46 -13.38 -25.75
CA ASP A 343 -16.04 -12.03 -25.65
C ASP A 343 -16.66 -11.58 -26.98
N LEU A 344 -15.97 -11.81 -28.11
CA LEU A 344 -16.45 -11.43 -29.44
C LEU A 344 -17.68 -12.23 -29.87
N VAL A 345 -17.63 -13.56 -29.75
CA VAL A 345 -18.73 -14.45 -30.14
C VAL A 345 -19.95 -14.18 -29.28
N PHE A 346 -19.77 -14.16 -27.95
CA PHE A 346 -20.87 -13.94 -27.01
C PHE A 346 -21.52 -12.58 -27.22
N SER A 347 -20.73 -11.50 -27.31
CA SER A 347 -21.28 -10.16 -27.49
C SER A 347 -21.96 -9.98 -28.84
N SER A 348 -21.44 -10.60 -29.90
CA SER A 348 -22.07 -10.55 -31.24
C SER A 348 -23.43 -11.26 -31.23
N CYS A 349 -23.52 -12.45 -30.62
CA CYS A 349 -24.79 -13.17 -30.50
C CYS A 349 -25.82 -12.38 -29.68
N ILE A 350 -25.40 -11.81 -28.54
CA ILE A 350 -26.29 -10.99 -27.70
C ILE A 350 -26.75 -9.74 -28.45
N LEU A 351 -25.83 -8.98 -29.05
CA LEU A 351 -26.17 -7.77 -29.80
C LEU A 351 -27.14 -8.04 -30.96
N LEU A 352 -26.95 -9.15 -31.68
CA LEU A 352 -27.86 -9.56 -32.75
C LEU A 352 -29.27 -9.83 -32.18
N LEU A 353 -29.34 -10.61 -31.09
CA LEU A 353 -30.61 -10.97 -30.44
C LEU A 353 -31.35 -9.74 -29.89
N ILE A 354 -30.64 -8.81 -29.25
CA ILE A 354 -31.24 -7.60 -28.64
C ILE A 354 -31.37 -6.44 -29.62
N SER A 355 -30.91 -6.57 -30.87
CA SER A 355 -30.91 -5.46 -31.84
C SER A 355 -32.29 -4.80 -32.05
N PRO A 356 -33.43 -5.52 -32.11
CA PRO A 356 -34.74 -4.88 -32.23
C PRO A 356 -35.08 -4.05 -30.98
N LEU A 357 -34.72 -4.55 -29.80
CA LEU A 357 -34.94 -3.86 -28.52
C LEU A 357 -34.13 -2.56 -28.45
N LEU A 358 -32.87 -2.56 -28.90
CA LEU A 358 -32.04 -1.35 -28.92
C LEU A 358 -32.65 -0.23 -29.76
N VAL A 359 -33.30 -0.57 -30.89
CA VAL A 359 -34.00 0.40 -31.74
C VAL A 359 -35.21 0.99 -31.01
N VAL A 360 -36.02 0.15 -30.37
CA VAL A 360 -37.19 0.59 -29.59
C VAL A 360 -36.78 1.53 -28.46
N VAL A 361 -35.77 1.14 -27.67
CA VAL A 361 -35.25 1.97 -26.56
C VAL A 361 -34.70 3.30 -27.06
N THR A 362 -33.99 3.28 -28.19
CA THR A 362 -33.45 4.49 -28.83
C THR A 362 -34.56 5.45 -29.23
N LEU A 363 -35.64 4.94 -29.84
CA LEU A 363 -36.80 5.74 -30.22
C LEU A 363 -37.50 6.32 -28.98
N MET A 364 -37.73 5.51 -27.94
CA MET A 364 -38.33 5.95 -26.68
C MET A 364 -37.53 7.11 -26.06
N LEU A 365 -36.20 6.99 -25.98
CA LEU A 365 -35.35 8.04 -25.40
C LEU A 365 -35.37 9.33 -26.23
N LYS A 366 -35.39 9.22 -27.56
CA LYS A 366 -35.46 10.38 -28.46
C LYS A 366 -36.80 11.11 -28.40
N LEU A 367 -37.90 10.38 -28.23
CA LEU A 367 -39.25 10.96 -28.13
C LEU A 367 -39.54 11.57 -26.76
N THR A 368 -38.91 11.07 -25.70
CA THR A 368 -39.23 11.49 -24.31
C THR A 368 -38.29 12.54 -23.73
N SER A 369 -37.08 12.73 -24.27
CA SER A 369 -36.15 13.73 -23.74
C SER A 369 -35.14 14.25 -24.79
N PRO A 370 -34.84 15.57 -24.83
CA PRO A 370 -33.88 16.14 -25.78
C PRO A 370 -32.44 15.77 -25.44
N GLY A 371 -31.60 15.45 -26.43
CA GLY A 371 -30.14 15.21 -26.29
C GLY A 371 -29.64 13.85 -26.82
N PRO A 372 -28.44 13.40 -26.41
CA PRO A 372 -27.81 12.17 -26.94
C PRO A 372 -28.46 10.91 -26.37
N ILE A 373 -28.50 9.84 -27.18
CA ILE A 373 -29.06 8.53 -26.81
C ILE A 373 -28.13 7.81 -25.83
N PHE A 374 -26.82 7.88 -26.08
CA PHE A 374 -25.80 7.26 -25.25
C PHE A 374 -25.20 8.27 -24.28
N TYR A 375 -25.12 7.86 -23.02
CA TYR A 375 -24.26 8.47 -22.03
C TYR A 375 -22.89 7.78 -22.04
N ARG A 376 -21.82 8.58 -21.92
CA ARG A 376 -20.44 8.11 -21.94
C ARG A 376 -19.84 8.34 -20.57
N ALA A 377 -19.71 7.28 -19.79
CA ALA A 377 -19.06 7.36 -18.48
C ALA A 377 -17.56 7.11 -18.65
N ARG A 378 -16.72 8.09 -18.30
CA ARG A 378 -15.26 7.92 -18.31
C ARG A 378 -14.86 6.87 -17.26
N ARG A 379 -14.19 5.79 -17.69
CA ARG A 379 -13.77 4.67 -16.84
C ARG A 379 -12.38 4.19 -17.26
N GLN A 380 -11.67 3.56 -16.32
CA GLN A 380 -10.39 2.91 -16.59
C GLN A 380 -10.59 1.47 -17.05
N GLY A 381 -9.97 1.13 -18.17
CA GLY A 381 -9.88 -0.21 -18.74
C GLY A 381 -8.56 -0.91 -18.40
N ARG A 382 -8.20 -1.92 -19.19
CA ARG A 382 -6.95 -2.66 -18.96
C ARG A 382 -5.75 -1.71 -19.03
N GLN A 383 -4.81 -1.87 -18.10
CA GLN A 383 -3.62 -1.02 -17.92
C GLN A 383 -3.96 0.46 -17.64
N GLY A 384 -5.11 0.72 -17.01
CA GLY A 384 -5.55 2.08 -16.69
C GLY A 384 -5.97 2.90 -17.90
N LYS A 385 -6.03 2.32 -19.11
CA LYS A 385 -6.44 3.05 -20.32
C LYS A 385 -7.88 3.49 -20.19
N ASP A 386 -8.07 4.79 -20.22
CA ASP A 386 -9.41 5.34 -20.21
C ASP A 386 -10.22 4.95 -21.44
N PHE A 387 -11.52 4.73 -21.22
CA PHE A 387 -12.49 4.59 -22.28
C PHE A 387 -13.86 5.12 -21.85
N ASP A 388 -14.70 5.36 -22.85
CA ASP A 388 -16.09 5.78 -22.64
C ASP A 388 -16.96 4.53 -22.49
N CYS A 389 -17.32 4.21 -21.24
CA CYS A 389 -18.26 3.13 -20.94
C CYS A 389 -19.66 3.58 -21.36
N LEU A 390 -20.19 2.92 -22.39
CA LEU A 390 -21.45 3.30 -23.02
C LEU A 390 -22.63 2.81 -22.20
N LYS A 391 -23.58 3.70 -21.96
CA LYS A 391 -24.90 3.36 -21.41
C LYS A 391 -25.98 4.09 -22.17
N PHE A 392 -27.21 3.62 -22.12
CA PHE A 392 -28.32 4.47 -22.50
C PHE A 392 -28.44 5.62 -21.51
N ARG A 393 -28.81 6.79 -22.02
CA ARG A 393 -29.04 7.95 -21.17
C ARG A 393 -30.31 7.74 -20.35
N THR A 394 -30.16 7.69 -19.03
CA THR A 394 -31.29 7.56 -18.10
C THR A 394 -31.57 8.86 -17.33
N MET A 395 -30.67 9.84 -17.40
CA MET A 395 -30.73 11.10 -16.65
C MET A 395 -31.02 12.30 -17.56
N MET A 396 -31.57 13.37 -16.98
CA MET A 396 -31.78 14.65 -17.66
C MET A 396 -30.45 15.31 -18.04
N VAL A 397 -30.47 16.17 -19.07
CA VAL A 397 -29.33 17.00 -19.44
C VAL A 397 -29.01 17.94 -18.25
N GLN A 398 -27.74 18.11 -17.89
CA GLN A 398 -27.23 18.87 -16.72
C GLN A 398 -27.29 18.16 -15.34
N ALA A 399 -27.50 16.85 -15.30
CA ALA A 399 -27.50 16.06 -14.06
C ALA A 399 -26.21 16.19 -13.19
N ASP A 400 -25.06 16.48 -13.81
CA ASP A 400 -23.78 16.63 -13.10
C ASP A 400 -23.77 17.86 -12.18
N SER A 401 -24.36 18.98 -12.62
CA SER A 401 -24.47 20.21 -11.81
C SER A 401 -25.36 20.04 -10.58
N LEU A 402 -26.34 19.13 -10.65
CA LEU A 402 -27.20 18.78 -9.53
C LEU A 402 -26.52 17.77 -8.58
N GLN A 403 -25.58 16.97 -9.07
CA GLN A 403 -24.83 16.01 -8.24
C GLN A 403 -24.03 16.69 -7.13
N GLU A 404 -23.36 17.80 -7.44
CA GLU A 404 -22.57 18.55 -6.45
C GLU A 404 -23.43 19.06 -5.29
N ARG A 405 -24.67 19.49 -5.59
CA ARG A 405 -25.64 19.94 -4.59
C ARG A 405 -26.22 18.79 -3.75
N LEU A 406 -26.17 17.55 -4.26
CA LEU A 406 -26.73 16.36 -3.62
C LEU A 406 -25.68 15.49 -2.89
N ARG A 407 -24.41 15.90 -2.87
CA ARG A 407 -23.34 15.14 -2.16
C ARG A 407 -23.63 14.92 -0.67
N GLY A 408 -24.32 15.86 -0.02
CA GLY A 408 -24.64 15.78 1.41
C GLY A 408 -25.63 14.68 1.82
N ILE A 409 -26.27 14.00 0.86
CA ILE A 409 -27.28 12.95 1.13
C ILE A 409 -26.89 11.58 0.53
N ASN A 410 -25.61 11.35 0.20
CA ASN A 410 -25.13 10.09 -0.36
C ASN A 410 -25.40 8.89 0.59
N GLN A 411 -25.89 7.77 0.06
CA GLN A 411 -26.37 6.62 0.83
C GLN A 411 -25.50 5.36 0.72
N VAL A 412 -24.36 5.45 0.03
CA VAL A 412 -23.41 4.34 -0.14
C VAL A 412 -22.05 4.73 0.39
N ASP A 413 -21.41 3.77 1.05
CA ASP A 413 -20.04 3.91 1.53
C ASP A 413 -19.03 3.91 0.38
N GLY A 414 -17.92 4.61 0.57
CA GLY A 414 -16.81 4.66 -0.39
C GLY A 414 -16.97 5.73 -1.49
N PRO A 415 -16.19 5.65 -2.57
CA PRO A 415 -16.15 6.68 -3.62
C PRO A 415 -17.40 6.71 -4.53
N GLN A 416 -18.33 5.79 -4.33
CA GLN A 416 -19.54 5.69 -5.13
C GLN A 416 -20.59 6.72 -4.68
N PHE A 417 -21.33 7.28 -5.64
CA PHE A 417 -22.50 8.12 -5.37
C PHE A 417 -23.79 7.36 -5.70
N LYS A 418 -24.68 7.20 -4.71
CA LYS A 418 -26.03 6.64 -4.89
C LYS A 418 -27.00 7.30 -3.91
N ILE A 419 -28.19 7.63 -4.41
CA ILE A 419 -29.32 8.14 -3.64
C ILE A 419 -30.59 7.45 -4.12
N ASP A 420 -31.44 7.06 -3.20
CA ASP A 420 -32.78 6.54 -3.48
C ASP A 420 -33.68 7.68 -4.01
N ASN A 421 -34.53 7.36 -5.00
CA ASN A 421 -35.38 8.32 -5.71
C ASN A 421 -34.61 9.53 -6.28
N ASP A 422 -33.48 9.27 -6.93
CA ASP A 422 -32.64 10.30 -7.54
C ASP A 422 -33.43 11.18 -8.54
N PRO A 423 -33.63 12.47 -8.24
CA PRO A 423 -34.47 13.38 -9.04
C PRO A 423 -33.88 13.68 -10.41
N ARG A 424 -32.65 13.24 -10.70
CA ARG A 424 -31.99 13.41 -12.00
C ARG A 424 -32.44 12.37 -13.02
N ILE A 425 -33.09 11.29 -12.58
CA ILE A 425 -33.50 10.17 -13.43
C ILE A 425 -34.85 10.47 -14.10
N THR A 426 -34.94 10.24 -15.41
CA THR A 426 -36.20 10.37 -16.18
C THR A 426 -37.13 9.17 -15.93
N GLY A 427 -38.45 9.30 -16.17
CA GLY A 427 -39.38 8.18 -16.01
C GLY A 427 -39.00 6.93 -16.81
N VAL A 428 -38.64 7.11 -18.10
CA VAL A 428 -38.07 6.04 -18.95
C VAL A 428 -36.72 5.57 -18.41
N GLY A 429 -35.88 6.49 -17.95
CA GLY A 429 -34.57 6.17 -17.37
C GLY A 429 -34.65 5.30 -16.11
N LYS A 430 -35.70 5.46 -15.29
CA LYS A 430 -35.96 4.61 -14.12
C LYS A 430 -36.22 3.17 -14.57
N PHE A 431 -37.13 2.98 -15.51
CA PHE A 431 -37.41 1.68 -16.11
C PHE A 431 -36.15 1.00 -16.69
N LEU A 432 -35.33 1.75 -17.43
CA LEU A 432 -34.10 1.22 -18.01
C LEU A 432 -33.07 0.78 -16.96
N ARG A 433 -32.98 1.47 -15.82
CA ARG A 433 -32.10 1.09 -14.70
C ARG A 433 -32.62 -0.12 -13.94
N ASP A 434 -33.93 -0.14 -13.66
CA ASP A 434 -34.58 -1.20 -12.89
C ASP A 434 -34.49 -2.56 -13.61
N THR A 435 -34.51 -2.53 -14.95
CA THR A 435 -34.34 -3.70 -15.83
C THR A 435 -32.90 -3.95 -16.30
N CYS A 436 -31.95 -3.09 -15.92
CA CYS A 436 -30.55 -3.10 -16.39
C CYS A 436 -30.38 -3.02 -17.92
N ILE A 437 -31.42 -2.60 -18.65
CA ILE A 437 -31.38 -2.39 -20.10
C ILE A 437 -30.44 -1.24 -20.45
N ASP A 438 -30.26 -0.27 -19.54
CA ASP A 438 -29.38 0.87 -19.74
C ASP A 438 -27.90 0.48 -19.96
N GLU A 439 -27.50 -0.70 -19.51
CA GLU A 439 -26.12 -1.21 -19.63
C GLU A 439 -25.86 -2.03 -20.89
N LEU A 440 -26.89 -2.40 -21.67
CA LEU A 440 -26.74 -3.17 -22.91
C LEU A 440 -25.77 -2.56 -23.95
N PRO A 441 -25.65 -1.22 -24.10
CA PRO A 441 -24.66 -0.64 -25.00
C PRO A 441 -23.21 -0.99 -24.66
N GLN A 442 -22.91 -1.46 -23.44
CA GLN A 442 -21.57 -1.91 -23.06
C GLN A 442 -21.08 -3.11 -23.89
N PHE A 443 -21.98 -3.90 -24.50
CA PHE A 443 -21.57 -4.96 -25.43
C PHE A 443 -20.83 -4.42 -26.67
N PHE A 444 -21.08 -3.17 -27.08
CA PHE A 444 -20.26 -2.51 -28.10
C PHE A 444 -18.84 -2.25 -27.59
N ASN A 445 -18.67 -1.83 -26.33
CA ASN A 445 -17.34 -1.68 -25.71
C ASN A 445 -16.60 -3.03 -25.63
N VAL A 446 -17.32 -4.12 -25.45
CA VAL A 446 -16.74 -5.48 -25.52
C VAL A 446 -16.27 -5.77 -26.94
N LEU A 447 -17.08 -5.54 -27.98
CA LEU A 447 -16.63 -5.72 -29.37
C LEU A 447 -15.40 -4.87 -29.71
N LEU A 448 -15.33 -3.62 -29.23
CA LEU A 448 -14.18 -2.73 -29.40
C LEU A 448 -12.94 -3.14 -28.59
N GLY A 449 -13.07 -4.13 -27.70
CA GLY A 449 -11.96 -4.65 -26.89
C GLY A 449 -11.57 -3.77 -25.71
N GLN A 450 -12.39 -2.78 -25.38
CA GLN A 450 -12.26 -1.91 -24.20
C GLN A 450 -12.74 -2.64 -22.94
N MET A 451 -13.80 -3.47 -23.09
CA MET A 451 -14.37 -4.31 -22.04
C MET A 451 -14.30 -5.80 -22.41
N SER A 452 -14.72 -6.63 -21.47
CA SER A 452 -14.93 -8.07 -21.57
C SER A 452 -16.36 -8.39 -21.11
N VAL A 453 -16.92 -9.55 -21.47
CA VAL A 453 -18.25 -9.95 -20.97
C VAL A 453 -18.20 -10.14 -19.45
N VAL A 454 -17.16 -10.85 -18.99
CA VAL A 454 -16.91 -11.10 -17.57
C VAL A 454 -15.60 -10.45 -17.15
N GLY A 455 -15.59 -9.73 -16.03
CA GLY A 455 -14.42 -9.02 -15.51
C GLY A 455 -14.75 -8.16 -14.29
N PRO A 456 -13.75 -7.50 -13.68
CA PRO A 456 -13.97 -6.48 -12.66
C PRO A 456 -14.88 -5.36 -13.19
N ARG A 457 -15.76 -4.80 -12.34
CA ARG A 457 -16.62 -3.67 -12.75
C ARG A 457 -15.77 -2.50 -13.28
N PRO A 458 -16.12 -1.81 -14.37
CA PRO A 458 -15.40 -0.61 -14.79
C PRO A 458 -15.56 0.53 -13.78
N SER A 459 -14.45 1.11 -13.33
CA SER A 459 -14.42 2.21 -12.35
C SER A 459 -13.68 3.43 -12.89
N PRO A 460 -14.08 4.65 -12.51
CA PRO A 460 -13.33 5.85 -12.79
C PRO A 460 -12.03 5.83 -11.98
N GLU A 461 -11.12 6.73 -12.32
CA GLU A 461 -9.79 6.80 -11.74
C GLU A 461 -9.78 6.95 -10.21
N HIS A 462 -10.56 7.90 -9.67
CA HIS A 462 -10.63 8.19 -8.24
C HIS A 462 -11.10 6.99 -7.39
N GLU A 463 -11.98 6.14 -7.91
CA GLU A 463 -12.41 4.93 -7.19
C GLU A 463 -11.23 3.95 -7.03
N ASN A 464 -10.33 3.92 -8.01
CA ASN A 464 -9.21 2.98 -8.06
C ASN A 464 -8.02 3.44 -7.19
N GLU A 465 -7.96 4.71 -6.83
CA GLU A 465 -6.91 5.26 -5.95
C GLU A 465 -7.04 4.79 -4.51
N ALA A 466 -8.22 4.32 -4.10
CA ALA A 466 -8.50 3.88 -2.74
C ALA A 466 -7.66 2.68 -2.27
N CYS A 467 -7.16 1.84 -3.19
CA CYS A 467 -6.25 0.74 -2.86
C CYS A 467 -5.32 0.41 -4.05
N PRO A 468 -4.03 0.80 -3.99
CA PRO A 468 -3.08 0.57 -5.08
C PRO A 468 -2.90 -0.91 -5.47
N ALA A 469 -2.76 -1.81 -4.49
CA ALA A 469 -2.61 -3.24 -4.77
C ALA A 469 -3.85 -3.87 -5.46
N TRP A 470 -5.05 -3.40 -5.10
CA TRP A 470 -6.29 -3.82 -5.75
C TRP A 470 -6.44 -3.22 -7.15
N ARG A 471 -6.10 -1.93 -7.32
CA ARG A 471 -6.05 -1.22 -8.61
C ARG A 471 -5.22 -1.98 -9.63
N ASP A 472 -4.03 -2.36 -9.23
CA ASP A 472 -3.08 -3.07 -10.10
C ASP A 472 -3.60 -4.44 -10.52
N ALA A 473 -4.21 -5.18 -9.58
CA ALA A 473 -4.82 -6.47 -9.87
C ALA A 473 -6.00 -6.35 -10.85
N ARG A 474 -6.94 -5.45 -10.60
CA ARG A 474 -8.15 -5.33 -11.44
C ARG A 474 -7.87 -4.71 -12.81
N LEU A 475 -6.94 -3.76 -12.91
CA LEU A 475 -6.54 -3.14 -14.18
C LEU A 475 -5.64 -4.08 -15.01
N SER A 476 -5.20 -5.22 -14.48
CA SER A 476 -4.47 -6.25 -15.22
C SER A 476 -5.30 -6.92 -16.32
N VAL A 477 -6.62 -6.91 -16.18
CA VAL A 477 -7.58 -7.52 -17.11
C VAL A 477 -8.54 -6.47 -17.68
N ARG A 478 -9.28 -6.81 -18.73
CA ARG A 478 -10.35 -5.94 -19.21
C ARG A 478 -11.49 -5.93 -18.18
N PRO A 479 -12.08 -4.77 -17.87
CA PRO A 479 -13.27 -4.72 -17.03
C PRO A 479 -14.44 -5.44 -17.69
N GLY A 480 -15.34 -5.97 -16.88
CA GLY A 480 -16.50 -6.77 -17.28
C GLY A 480 -17.80 -5.99 -17.31
N ILE A 481 -18.74 -6.42 -18.15
CA ILE A 481 -20.16 -6.04 -18.01
C ILE A 481 -20.71 -6.68 -16.71
N THR A 482 -20.44 -7.98 -16.55
CA THR A 482 -20.67 -8.70 -15.29
C THR A 482 -19.35 -9.16 -14.67
N GLY A 483 -19.38 -9.58 -13.42
CA GLY A 483 -18.20 -9.89 -12.63
C GLY A 483 -18.55 -10.66 -11.38
N LEU A 484 -17.52 -11.29 -10.80
CA LEU A 484 -17.67 -12.12 -9.61
C LEU A 484 -18.26 -11.34 -8.43
N TRP A 485 -17.84 -10.07 -8.26
CA TRP A 485 -18.39 -9.20 -7.22
C TRP A 485 -19.89 -8.94 -7.41
N GLN A 486 -20.36 -8.62 -8.63
CA GLN A 486 -21.78 -8.32 -8.90
C GLN A 486 -22.73 -9.47 -8.52
N ILE A 487 -22.27 -10.71 -8.68
CA ILE A 487 -23.06 -11.90 -8.34
C ILE A 487 -22.88 -12.38 -6.89
N CYS A 488 -21.72 -12.16 -6.27
CA CYS A 488 -21.39 -12.70 -4.94
C CYS A 488 -21.51 -11.69 -3.81
N ARG A 489 -21.57 -10.38 -4.10
CA ARG A 489 -21.70 -9.35 -3.05
C ARG A 489 -22.98 -9.54 -2.25
N THR A 490 -22.88 -9.35 -0.95
CA THR A 490 -23.96 -9.55 0.02
C THR A 490 -24.82 -8.29 0.19
N ARG A 491 -24.33 -7.13 -0.26
CA ARG A 491 -24.97 -5.80 -0.10
C ARG A 491 -25.16 -5.40 1.37
N GLN A 492 -24.39 -6.00 2.27
CA GLN A 492 -24.35 -5.58 3.67
C GLN A 492 -23.66 -4.22 3.77
N ALA A 493 -24.23 -3.31 4.57
CA ALA A 493 -23.63 -2.01 4.85
C ALA A 493 -22.18 -2.22 5.36
N GLU A 494 -21.26 -1.33 4.96
CA GLU A 494 -19.84 -1.32 5.37
C GLU A 494 -18.96 -2.48 4.85
N MET A 495 -19.53 -3.53 4.24
CA MET A 495 -18.78 -4.65 3.65
C MET A 495 -18.61 -4.57 2.14
N ASP A 496 -19.44 -3.77 1.44
CA ASP A 496 -19.52 -3.80 -0.02
C ASP A 496 -18.17 -3.49 -0.70
N PHE A 497 -17.38 -2.56 -0.15
CA PHE A 497 -16.05 -2.22 -0.67
C PHE A 497 -14.99 -3.29 -0.42
N GLN A 498 -15.03 -3.97 0.74
CA GLN A 498 -14.08 -5.07 1.03
C GLN A 498 -14.40 -6.30 0.20
N GLU A 499 -15.68 -6.63 0.04
CA GLU A 499 -16.14 -7.67 -0.87
C GLU A 499 -15.76 -7.35 -2.31
N TRP A 500 -15.81 -6.07 -2.70
CA TRP A 500 -15.37 -5.63 -4.01
C TRP A 500 -13.88 -5.91 -4.24
N ILE A 501 -13.02 -5.47 -3.32
CA ILE A 501 -11.58 -5.75 -3.39
C ILE A 501 -11.33 -7.27 -3.46
N TYR A 502 -11.99 -8.04 -2.60
CA TYR A 502 -11.83 -9.48 -2.51
C TYR A 502 -12.24 -10.20 -3.80
N TYR A 503 -13.45 -9.94 -4.31
CA TYR A 503 -13.97 -10.66 -5.46
C TYR A 503 -13.31 -10.25 -6.78
N ASP A 504 -12.91 -8.98 -6.93
CA ASP A 504 -12.11 -8.55 -8.09
C ASP A 504 -10.75 -9.25 -8.07
N THR A 505 -10.07 -9.28 -6.93
CA THR A 505 -8.77 -9.95 -6.78
C THR A 505 -8.90 -11.46 -6.99
N ARG A 506 -9.94 -12.09 -6.43
CA ARG A 506 -10.21 -13.53 -6.57
C ARG A 506 -10.53 -13.91 -8.01
N TYR A 507 -11.26 -13.06 -8.74
CA TYR A 507 -11.54 -13.26 -10.15
C TYR A 507 -10.25 -13.24 -10.98
N VAL A 508 -9.45 -12.19 -10.81
CA VAL A 508 -8.18 -12.03 -11.54
C VAL A 508 -7.23 -13.21 -11.28
N ARG A 509 -7.14 -13.68 -10.03
CA ARG A 509 -6.29 -14.82 -9.65
C ARG A 509 -6.72 -16.14 -10.28
N ASN A 510 -8.02 -16.39 -10.40
CA ASN A 510 -8.58 -17.68 -10.82
C ASN A 510 -9.17 -17.68 -12.24
N LEU A 511 -8.88 -16.63 -13.02
CA LEU A 511 -9.48 -16.38 -14.31
C LEU A 511 -9.40 -17.61 -15.23
N SER A 512 -10.57 -18.16 -15.55
CA SER A 512 -10.71 -19.37 -16.35
C SER A 512 -12.06 -19.39 -17.08
N PHE A 513 -12.14 -20.16 -18.17
CA PHE A 513 -13.37 -20.27 -18.96
C PHE A 513 -14.55 -20.78 -18.14
N ARG A 514 -14.32 -21.79 -17.29
CA ARG A 514 -15.36 -22.35 -16.40
C ARG A 514 -15.91 -21.30 -15.43
N GLN A 515 -15.03 -20.45 -14.89
CA GLN A 515 -15.44 -19.38 -13.99
C GLN A 515 -16.27 -18.32 -14.72
N ASP A 516 -15.84 -17.91 -15.92
CA ASP A 516 -16.58 -16.94 -16.74
C ASP A 516 -17.98 -17.47 -17.10
N LEU A 517 -18.09 -18.74 -17.53
CA LEU A 517 -19.38 -19.36 -17.84
C LEU A 517 -20.29 -19.42 -16.61
N SER A 518 -19.75 -19.82 -15.45
CA SER A 518 -20.50 -19.83 -14.19
C SER A 518 -21.02 -18.45 -13.82
N ILE A 519 -20.20 -17.41 -13.98
CA ILE A 519 -20.59 -16.02 -13.71
C ILE A 519 -21.71 -15.58 -14.66
N CYS A 520 -21.60 -15.87 -15.96
CA CYS A 520 -22.65 -15.57 -16.94
C CYS A 520 -23.99 -16.22 -16.56
N LEU A 521 -23.99 -17.51 -16.24
CA LEU A 521 -25.21 -18.24 -15.88
C LEU A 521 -25.86 -17.70 -14.60
N ARG A 522 -25.05 -17.43 -13.57
CA ARG A 522 -25.54 -16.83 -12.31
C ARG A 522 -26.06 -15.41 -12.52
N THR A 523 -25.45 -14.65 -13.42
CA THR A 523 -25.93 -13.32 -13.80
C THR A 523 -27.28 -13.41 -14.50
N ALA A 524 -27.41 -14.29 -15.50
CA ALA A 524 -28.66 -14.48 -16.23
C ALA A 524 -29.81 -14.93 -15.30
N SER A 525 -29.56 -15.91 -14.44
CA SER A 525 -30.56 -16.36 -13.45
C SER A 525 -30.98 -15.23 -12.51
N LYS A 526 -30.03 -14.41 -12.03
CA LYS A 526 -30.34 -13.27 -11.16
C LYS A 526 -31.19 -12.21 -11.86
N LEU A 527 -30.88 -11.89 -13.11
CA LEU A 527 -31.65 -10.93 -13.93
C LEU A 527 -33.05 -11.44 -14.24
N ILE A 528 -33.19 -12.73 -14.59
CA ILE A 528 -34.51 -13.34 -14.83
C ILE A 528 -35.36 -13.30 -13.57
N ASN A 529 -34.81 -13.71 -12.41
CA ASN A 529 -35.55 -13.66 -11.15
C ASN A 529 -35.97 -12.23 -10.79
N THR A 530 -35.05 -11.27 -10.93
CA THR A 530 -35.35 -9.85 -10.65
C THR A 530 -36.42 -9.30 -11.60
N PHE A 531 -36.41 -9.71 -12.87
CA PHE A 531 -37.44 -9.33 -13.84
C PHE A 531 -38.80 -9.96 -13.47
N LEU A 532 -38.83 -11.25 -13.12
CA LEU A 532 -40.06 -11.91 -12.69
C LEU A 532 -40.64 -11.27 -11.42
N ASP A 533 -39.79 -10.94 -10.43
CA ASP A 533 -40.21 -10.28 -9.18
C ASP A 533 -40.73 -8.84 -9.39
N GLN A 534 -40.45 -8.21 -10.54
CA GLN A 534 -40.94 -6.87 -10.88
C GLN A 534 -42.28 -6.89 -11.63
N PHE A 535 -42.64 -8.02 -12.26
CA PHE A 535 -43.83 -8.16 -13.11
C PHE A 535 -44.83 -9.23 -12.63
N GLY A 536 -44.51 -9.96 -11.55
CA GLY A 536 -45.40 -10.82 -10.79
C GLY A 536 -45.55 -10.31 -9.36
#